data_AF-A0A167W0D4-F1
#
_entry.id   AF-A0A167W0D4-F1
#
_cell.length_a   1.000
_cell.length_b   1.000
_cell.length_c   1.000
_cell.angle_alpha   90.00
_cell.angle_beta   90.00
_cell.angle_gamma   90.00
#
_symmetry.space_group_name_H-M   'P 1'
#
loop_
_entity.id
_entity.type
_entity.pdbx_description
1 polymer ?
#
loop_
_entity_poly.entity_id
_entity_poly.type
_entity_poly.pdbx_seq_one_letter_code
_entity_poly.pdbx_strand_id
1 'polypeptide(L)'
;LLHITLSIRAAGPVWCYWAFAMERYCGMLQPAIHSRCFPYASLDHHITKVAQITQIKIIYNAHTELSLKPPQGTVAGLFRDLSCMWLDNLLY
;
A
#
# COMPACT_ATOMS: atom_id res chain seq x y z
N LEU A 1 29.30 7.51 -21.51
CA LEU A 1 29.36 8.27 -20.24
C LEU A 1 28.43 9.50 -20.15
N LEU A 2 27.83 9.99 -21.25
CA LEU A 2 26.99 11.21 -21.23
C LEU A 2 25.55 11.05 -20.71
N HIS A 3 25.08 9.83 -20.46
CA HIS A 3 23.69 9.57 -20.05
C HIS A 3 23.43 9.89 -18.57
N ILE A 4 24.47 9.77 -17.73
CA ILE A 4 24.35 9.98 -16.28
C ILE A 4 24.16 11.47 -15.95
N THR A 5 24.81 12.37 -16.70
CA THR A 5 24.70 13.83 -16.47
C THR A 5 23.32 14.38 -16.85
N LEU A 6 22.68 13.84 -17.89
CA LEU A 6 21.29 14.16 -18.24
C LEU A 6 20.30 13.64 -17.19
N SER A 7 20.52 12.42 -16.70
CA SER A 7 19.73 11.84 -15.61
C SER A 7 19.80 12.68 -14.33
N ILE A 8 20.99 13.13 -13.93
CA ILE A 8 21.16 13.99 -12.73
C ILE A 8 20.51 15.37 -12.92
N ARG A 9 20.59 15.95 -14.12
CA ARG A 9 19.92 17.24 -14.40
C ARG A 9 18.39 17.11 -14.39
N ALA A 10 17.85 15.97 -14.85
CA ALA A 10 16.42 15.72 -14.91
C ALA A 10 15.83 15.28 -13.55
N ALA A 11 16.54 14.45 -12.78
CA ALA A 11 16.08 13.89 -11.51
C ALA A 11 16.47 14.72 -10.28
N GLY A 12 17.35 15.72 -10.45
CA GLY A 12 17.94 16.48 -9.35
C GLY A 12 19.09 15.73 -8.67
N PRO A 13 19.67 16.32 -7.60
CA PRO A 13 20.71 15.66 -6.81
C PRO A 13 20.25 14.27 -6.37
N VAL A 14 21.14 13.28 -6.46
CA VAL A 14 20.83 11.87 -6.16
C VAL A 14 20.17 11.67 -4.79
N TRP A 15 20.55 12.49 -3.81
CA TRP A 15 19.99 12.45 -2.46
C TRP A 15 18.53 12.90 -2.42
N CYS A 16 18.13 13.93 -3.19
CA CYS A 16 16.75 14.39 -3.26
C CYS A 16 15.86 13.31 -3.84
N TYR A 17 16.32 12.69 -4.93
CA TYR A 17 15.59 11.62 -5.60
C TYR A 17 15.41 10.40 -4.68
N TRP A 18 16.50 9.98 -4.01
CA TRP A 18 16.45 8.84 -3.11
C TRP A 18 15.61 9.11 -1.86
N ALA A 19 15.73 10.30 -1.25
CA ALA A 19 14.95 10.68 -0.08
C ALA A 19 13.44 10.60 -0.34
N PHE A 20 12.99 11.09 -1.50
CA PHE A 20 11.58 11.04 -1.87
C PHE A 20 11.07 9.60 -2.05
N ALA A 21 11.83 8.75 -2.76
CA ALA A 21 11.45 7.36 -2.96
C ALA A 21 11.40 6.59 -1.62
N MET A 22 12.37 6.85 -0.74
CA MET A 22 12.44 6.23 0.58
C MET A 22 11.31 6.69 1.50
N GLU A 23 10.93 7.96 1.47
CA GLU A 23 9.82 8.47 2.29
C GLU A 23 8.49 7.78 1.90
N ARG A 24 8.21 7.68 0.59
CA ARG A 24 7.03 6.95 0.09
C ARG A 24 7.07 5.47 0.47
N TYR A 25 8.24 4.84 0.35
CA TYR A 25 8.42 3.43 0.70
C TYR A 25 8.23 3.18 2.20
N CYS A 26 8.84 4.01 3.06
CA CYS A 26 8.68 3.94 4.51
C CYS A 26 7.22 4.19 4.94
N GLY A 27 6.53 5.16 4.31
CA GLY A 27 5.11 5.41 4.56
C GLY A 27 4.22 4.22 4.22
N MET A 28 4.54 3.48 3.15
CA MET A 28 3.85 2.23 2.80
C MET A 28 4.15 1.10 3.78
N LEU A 29 5.36 1.06 4.35
CA LEU A 29 5.78 0.05 5.33
C LEU A 29 5.24 0.33 6.74
N GLN A 30 4.98 1.59 7.08
CA GLN A 30 4.59 2.02 8.43
C GLN A 30 3.39 1.24 9.01
N PRO A 31 2.32 0.91 8.26
CA PRO A 31 1.21 0.08 8.76
C PRO A 31 1.63 -1.36 9.11
N ALA A 32 2.68 -1.89 8.47
CA ALA A 32 3.18 -3.24 8.74
C ALA A 32 3.99 -3.32 10.04
N ILE A 33 4.48 -2.18 10.57
CA ILE A 33 5.29 -2.09 11.79
C ILE A 33 4.38 -1.89 13.02
N HIS A 34 3.17 -2.44 13.01
CA HIS A 34 2.25 -2.34 14.16
C HIS A 34 2.65 -3.30 15.32
N SER A 35 3.50 -4.29 15.06
CA SER A 35 3.96 -5.24 16.09
C SER A 35 4.91 -4.58 17.08
N ARG A 36 4.49 -4.52 18.36
CA ARG A 36 5.28 -3.91 19.46
C ARG A 36 6.40 -4.81 19.99
N CYS A 37 6.35 -6.11 19.70
CA CYS A 37 7.30 -7.09 20.26
C CYS A 37 8.39 -7.49 19.24
N PHE A 38 8.02 -7.68 17.97
CA PHE A 38 8.95 -8.10 16.92
C PHE A 38 8.74 -7.31 15.62
N PRO A 39 9.12 -6.02 15.60
CA PRO A 39 8.89 -5.15 14.45
C PRO A 39 9.57 -5.67 13.18
N TYR A 40 10.84 -6.08 13.28
CA TYR A 40 11.60 -6.56 12.12
C TYR A 40 11.11 -7.89 11.57
N ALA A 41 10.75 -8.85 12.43
CA ALA A 41 10.20 -10.12 11.99
C ALA A 41 8.82 -9.93 11.32
N SER A 42 8.00 -9.02 11.84
CA SER A 42 6.71 -8.68 11.23
C SER A 42 6.86 -8.00 9.87
N LEU A 43 7.88 -7.16 9.72
CA LEU A 43 8.19 -6.45 8.49
C LEU A 43 8.72 -7.41 7.41
N ASP A 44 9.63 -8.31 7.78
CA ASP A 44 10.18 -9.32 6.87
C ASP A 44 9.07 -10.25 6.32
N HIS A 45 8.21 -10.70 7.22
CA HIS A 45 7.06 -11.52 6.84
C HIS A 45 6.06 -10.75 5.95
N HIS A 46 5.85 -9.46 6.21
CA HIS A 46 5.02 -8.61 5.37
C HIS A 46 5.60 -8.45 3.95
N ILE A 47 6.89 -8.14 3.84
CA ILE A 47 7.57 -8.00 2.54
C ILE A 47 7.52 -9.32 1.77
N THR A 48 7.76 -10.45 2.44
CA THR A 48 7.68 -11.79 1.85
C THR A 48 6.30 -12.06 1.27
N LYS A 49 5.22 -11.77 2.03
CA LYS A 49 3.85 -11.92 1.55
C LYS A 49 3.55 -11.04 0.33
N VAL A 50 3.98 -9.78 0.36
CA VAL A 50 3.79 -8.86 -0.77
C VAL A 50 4.51 -9.37 -2.02
N ALA A 51 5.74 -9.86 -1.87
CA ALA A 51 6.51 -10.44 -2.98
C ALA A 51 5.83 -11.70 -3.55
N GLN A 52 5.36 -12.61 -2.69
CA GLN A 52 4.64 -13.82 -3.11
C GLN A 52 3.35 -13.49 -3.87
N ILE A 53 2.55 -12.54 -3.37
CA ILE A 53 1.33 -12.09 -4.06
C ILE A 53 1.69 -11.48 -5.42
N THR A 54 2.75 -10.68 -5.48
CA THR A 54 3.23 -10.08 -6.73
C THR A 54 3.64 -11.16 -7.74
N GLN A 55 4.35 -12.19 -7.28
CA GLN A 55 4.75 -13.31 -8.12
C GLN A 55 3.54 -14.07 -8.67
N ILE A 56 2.54 -14.37 -7.83
CA ILE A 56 1.29 -15.02 -8.24
C ILE A 56 0.56 -14.16 -9.27
N LYS A 57 0.46 -12.84 -9.05
CA LYS A 57 -0.17 -11.92 -10.01
C LYS A 57 0.48 -12.01 -11.39
N ILE A 58 1.81 -12.07 -11.44
CA ILE A 58 2.58 -12.16 -12.69
C ILE A 58 2.37 -13.51 -13.37
N ILE A 59 2.51 -14.62 -12.63
CA ILE A 59 2.39 -15.98 -13.19
C ILE A 59 1.00 -16.21 -13.80
N TYR A 60 -0.05 -15.76 -13.11
CA TYR A 60 -1.43 -16.03 -13.51
C TYR A 60 -2.08 -14.87 -14.28
N ASN A 61 -1.34 -13.80 -14.59
CA ASN A 61 -1.85 -12.55 -15.18
C ASN A 61 -3.12 -12.01 -14.48
N ALA A 62 -3.28 -12.32 -13.19
CA ALA A 62 -4.51 -12.14 -12.42
C ALA A 62 -4.59 -10.76 -11.76
N HIS A 63 -4.08 -9.73 -12.45
CA HIS A 63 -3.98 -8.37 -11.92
C HIS A 63 -5.35 -7.77 -11.61
N THR A 64 -6.37 -8.12 -12.39
CA THR A 64 -7.75 -7.63 -12.23
C THR A 64 -8.45 -8.28 -11.04
N GLU A 65 -8.36 -9.61 -10.92
CA GLU A 65 -9.06 -10.40 -9.90
C GLU A 65 -8.44 -10.22 -8.49
N LEU A 66 -7.12 -10.10 -8.41
CA LEU A 66 -6.41 -9.86 -7.15
C LEU A 66 -6.27 -8.37 -6.80
N SER A 67 -6.83 -7.49 -7.63
CA SER A 67 -7.05 -6.10 -7.23
C SER A 67 -8.19 -6.14 -6.23
N LEU A 68 -7.87 -6.11 -4.93
CA LEU A 68 -8.81 -6.00 -3.80
C LEU A 68 -9.53 -4.64 -3.83
N LYS A 69 -10.14 -4.31 -4.97
CA LYS A 69 -11.02 -3.16 -5.11
C LYS A 69 -12.24 -3.47 -4.27
N PRO A 70 -12.72 -2.52 -3.46
CA PRO A 70 -14.03 -2.68 -2.87
C PRO A 70 -15.02 -2.93 -4.01
N PRO A 71 -15.94 -3.90 -3.85
CA PRO A 71 -16.93 -4.20 -4.87
C PRO A 71 -17.67 -2.91 -5.22
N GLN A 72 -17.63 -2.49 -6.49
CA GLN A 72 -18.26 -1.25 -6.96
C GLN A 72 -19.79 -1.38 -7.12
N GLY A 73 -20.42 -2.23 -6.31
CA GLY A 73 -21.84 -2.49 -6.31
C GLY A 73 -22.34 -2.78 -4.90
N THR A 74 -23.62 -2.52 -4.67
CA THR A 74 -24.30 -2.89 -3.42
C THR A 74 -24.24 -4.42 -3.29
N VAL A 75 -23.28 -4.93 -2.52
CA VAL A 75 -23.20 -6.36 -2.24
C VAL A 75 -24.36 -6.70 -1.31
N ALA A 76 -25.33 -7.45 -1.82
CA ALA A 76 -26.36 -8.09 -1.02
C ALA A 76 -25.67 -9.07 -0.07
N GLY A 77 -25.36 -8.62 1.14
CA GLY A 77 -24.58 -9.37 2.12
C GLY A 77 -23.68 -8.53 3.02
N LEU A 78 -23.53 -7.22 2.78
CA LEU A 78 -23.01 -6.32 3.81
C LEU A 78 -23.96 -6.38 5.03
N PHE A 79 -23.45 -6.87 6.16
CA PHE A 79 -24.06 -6.69 7.47
C PHE A 79 -24.18 -5.17 7.69
N ARG A 80 -25.30 -4.60 7.24
CA ARG A 80 -25.73 -3.27 7.62
C ARG A 80 -26.11 -3.38 9.08
N ASP A 81 -25.14 -3.15 9.96
CA ASP A 81 -25.51 -2.79 11.32
C ASP A 81 -26.25 -1.45 11.25
N LEU A 82 -27.57 -1.51 11.37
CA LEU A 82 -28.47 -0.35 11.39
C LEU A 82 -28.32 0.48 12.68
N SER A 83 -27.42 0.09 13.59
CA SER A 83 -27.18 0.80 14.85
C SER A 83 -26.49 2.16 14.67
N CYS A 84 -25.66 2.35 13.64
CA CYS A 84 -24.84 3.56 13.52
C CYS A 84 -25.52 4.75 12.79
N MET A 85 -26.76 4.63 12.30
CA MET A 85 -27.43 5.78 11.63
C MET A 85 -28.16 6.75 12.58
N TRP A 86 -28.17 6.47 13.89
CA TRP A 86 -28.90 7.29 14.86
C TRP A 86 -28.07 8.39 15.54
N LEU A 87 -26.76 8.48 15.26
CA LEU A 87 -25.89 9.52 15.84
C LEU A 87 -25.66 10.74 14.94
N ASP A 88 -26.02 10.67 13.65
CA ASP A 88 -25.87 11.80 12.72
C ASP A 88 -27.08 12.76 12.70
N ASN A 89 -28.15 12.47 13.47
CA ASN A 89 -29.35 13.32 13.59
C ASN A 89 -29.55 13.91 15.00
N LEU A 90 -28.55 13.81 15.88
CA LEU A 90 -28.60 14.36 17.26
C LEU A 90 -27.49 15.38 17.57
N LEU A 91 -26.83 15.91 16.53
CA LEU A 91 -26.10 17.16 16.63
C LEU A 91 -26.79 18.18 15.74
N TYR A 92 -27.49 19.09 16.43
CA TYR A 92 -28.07 20.34 15.98
C TYR A 92 -27.09 21.18 15.14
#